data_AF-S7XM01-F1
#
_entry.id   AF-S7XM01-F1
#
_cell.length_a   1.000
_cell.length_b   1.000
_cell.length_c   1.000
_cell.angle_alpha   90.00
_cell.angle_beta   90.00
_cell.angle_gamma   90.00
#
_symmetry.space_group_name_H-M   'P 1'
#
loop_
_entity.id
_entity.type
_entity.pdbx_description
1 polymer ?
#
loop_
_entity_poly.entity_id
_entity_poly.type
_entity_poly.pdbx_seq_one_letter_code
_entity_poly.pdbx_strand_id
1 'polypeptide(L)'
;MLFQTITIVTIIYLLAHTILCIVWIKEDKFLNFIRTINLLRIIRKQMKTKASESDSEIVKEYKSIVKSIRCIITSDYILVIILQAKNSDVDTILQKKLPFLYDYLIRVYRKIYIFSPTDSTSLNHIIQGTRKHN
;
A
#
# COMPACT_ATOMS: atom_id res chain seq x y z
N MET A 1 -50.12 15.30 17.84
CA MET A 1 -49.23 16.40 17.37
C MET A 1 -47.84 16.33 18.00
N LEU A 2 -47.67 16.66 19.28
CA LEU A 2 -46.34 16.73 19.93
C LEU A 2 -45.52 15.43 19.85
N PHE A 3 -46.16 14.28 20.12
CA PHE A 3 -45.52 12.96 20.03
C PHE A 3 -45.09 12.61 18.59
N GLN A 4 -45.92 12.94 17.60
CA GLN A 4 -45.59 12.71 16.18
C GLN A 4 -44.41 13.59 15.74
N THR A 5 -44.37 14.86 16.17
CA THR A 5 -43.25 15.76 15.90
C THR A 5 -41.95 15.25 16.51
N ILE A 6 -41.98 14.80 17.76
CA ILE A 6 -40.80 14.22 18.44
C ILE A 6 -40.31 12.97 17.68
N THR A 7 -41.22 12.07 17.29
CA THR A 7 -40.86 10.87 16.51
C THR A 7 -40.23 11.23 15.17
N ILE A 8 -40.80 12.19 14.42
CA ILE A 8 -40.26 12.62 13.13
C ILE A 8 -38.86 13.24 13.29
N VAL A 9 -38.68 14.14 14.27
CA VAL A 9 -37.38 14.76 14.56
C VAL A 9 -36.34 13.71 14.93
N THR A 10 -36.74 12.71 15.72
CA THR A 10 -35.86 11.59 16.13
C THR A 10 -35.45 10.74 14.94
N ILE A 11 -36.37 10.42 14.04
CA ILE A 11 -36.10 9.66 12.81
C ILE A 11 -35.12 10.43 11.91
N ILE A 12 -35.33 11.72 11.70
CA ILE A 12 -34.44 12.58 10.88
C ILE A 12 -33.04 12.63 11.51
N TYR A 13 -32.94 12.80 12.82
CA TYR A 13 -31.67 12.81 13.54
C TYR A 13 -30.90 11.49 13.37
N LEU A 14 -31.56 10.36 13.56
CA LEU A 14 -30.95 9.03 13.39
C LEU A 14 -30.50 8.78 11.95
N LEU A 15 -31.30 9.21 10.96
CA LEU A 15 -30.94 9.14 9.54
C LEU A 15 -29.70 9.95 9.22
N ALA A 16 -29.64 11.21 9.68
CA ALA A 16 -28.47 12.07 9.47
C ALA A 16 -27.20 11.47 10.10
N HIS A 17 -27.32 10.94 11.33
CA HIS A 17 -26.20 10.31 12.02
C HIS A 17 -25.72 9.03 11.31
N THR A 18 -26.66 8.22 10.81
CA THR A 18 -26.34 7.00 10.04
C THR A 18 -25.61 7.34 8.74
N ILE A 19 -26.05 8.38 8.02
CA ILE A 19 -25.40 8.85 6.79
C ILE A 19 -23.99 9.35 7.10
N LEU A 20 -23.82 10.14 8.17
CA LEU A 20 -22.51 10.63 8.62
C LEU A 20 -21.55 9.47 8.93
N CYS A 21 -22.01 8.46 9.67
CA CYS A 21 -21.23 7.26 9.96
C CYS A 21 -20.83 6.49 8.68
N ILE A 22 -21.75 6.35 7.72
CA ILE A 22 -21.47 5.67 6.44
C ILE A 22 -20.43 6.44 5.63
N VAL A 23 -20.55 7.77 5.55
CA VAL A 23 -19.59 8.63 4.84
C VAL A 23 -18.23 8.50 5.49
N TRP A 24 -18.15 8.57 6.82
CA TRP A 24 -16.88 8.52 7.54
C TRP A 24 -16.16 7.17 7.38
N ILE A 25 -16.87 6.05 7.52
CA ILE A 25 -16.33 4.70 7.30
C ILE A 25 -15.87 4.51 5.85
N LYS A 26 -16.63 5.04 4.88
CA LYS A 26 -16.26 4.99 3.47
C LYS A 26 -15.03 5.84 3.21
N GLU A 27 -14.97 7.05 3.74
CA GLU A 27 -13.89 8.00 3.51
C GLU A 27 -12.55 7.44 3.97
N ASP A 28 -12.45 6.82 5.15
CA ASP A 28 -11.22 6.16 5.59
C ASP A 28 -10.77 5.03 4.63
N LYS A 29 -11.72 4.21 4.16
CA LYS A 29 -11.42 3.15 3.18
C LYS A 29 -11.01 3.72 1.82
N PHE A 30 -11.69 4.76 1.34
CA PHE A 30 -11.38 5.43 0.08
C PHE A 30 -10.02 6.15 0.14
N LEU A 31 -9.71 6.83 1.23
CA LEU A 31 -8.41 7.48 1.43
C LEU A 31 -7.28 6.44 1.45
N ASN A 32 -7.46 5.32 2.13
CA ASN A 32 -6.49 4.22 2.12
C ASN A 32 -6.32 3.60 0.73
N PHE A 33 -7.39 3.49 -0.05
CA PHE A 33 -7.33 3.04 -1.44
C PHE A 33 -6.54 4.02 -2.33
N ILE A 34 -6.81 5.32 -2.25
CA ILE A 34 -6.07 6.35 -3.00
C ILE A 34 -4.59 6.38 -2.59
N ARG A 35 -4.30 6.29 -1.28
CA ARG A 35 -2.93 6.18 -0.77
C ARG A 35 -2.22 4.94 -1.33
N THR A 36 -2.91 3.81 -1.36
CA THR A 36 -2.39 2.55 -1.92
C THR A 36 -2.05 2.69 -3.40
N ILE A 37 -2.95 3.25 -4.21
CA ILE A 37 -2.70 3.47 -5.65
C ILE A 37 -1.53 4.43 -5.86
N ASN A 38 -1.50 5.55 -5.13
CA ASN A 38 -0.45 6.55 -5.25
C ASN A 38 0.91 5.97 -4.86
N LEU A 39 0.97 5.21 -3.76
CA LEU A 39 2.19 4.55 -3.36
C LEU A 39 2.64 3.54 -4.40
N LEU A 40 1.73 2.69 -4.90
CA LEU A 40 2.03 1.73 -5.96
C LEU A 40 2.62 2.40 -7.22
N ARG A 41 2.06 3.56 -7.60
CA ARG A 41 2.57 4.36 -8.73
C ARG A 41 3.99 4.87 -8.48
N ILE A 42 4.28 5.35 -7.26
CA ILE A 42 5.61 5.84 -6.88
C ILE A 42 6.62 4.69 -6.84
N ILE A 43 6.26 3.55 -6.24
CA ILE A 43 7.11 2.36 -6.17
C ILE A 43 7.48 1.91 -7.59
N ARG A 44 6.49 1.78 -8.48
CA ARG A 44 6.73 1.41 -9.88
C ARG A 44 7.63 2.42 -10.61
N LYS A 45 7.51 3.72 -10.31
CA LYS A 45 8.36 4.75 -10.90
C LYS A 45 9.80 4.65 -10.40
N GLN A 46 10.01 4.39 -9.11
CA GLN A 46 11.35 4.23 -8.51
C GLN A 46 12.03 2.91 -8.94
N MET A 47 11.24 1.84 -9.10
CA MET A 47 11.69 0.55 -9.60
C MET A 47 11.86 0.54 -11.12
N LYS A 48 11.49 1.62 -11.84
CA LYS A 48 11.72 1.68 -13.29
C LYS A 48 13.22 1.78 -13.55
N THR A 49 13.78 0.79 -14.26
CA THR A 49 15.16 0.86 -14.77
C THR A 49 15.19 1.70 -16.05
N LYS A 50 16.25 2.51 -16.23
CA LYS A 50 16.61 3.01 -17.55
C LYS A 50 17.17 1.79 -18.28
N ALA A 51 16.43 1.26 -19.24
CA ALA A 51 16.86 0.10 -20.02
C ALA A 51 18.02 0.55 -20.92
N SER A 52 19.26 0.39 -20.46
CA SER A 52 20.44 0.43 -21.30
C SER A 52 20.82 -1.01 -21.64
N GLU A 53 20.62 -1.40 -22.89
CA GLU A 53 21.40 -2.43 -23.60
C GLU A 53 21.66 -3.76 -22.87
N SER A 54 20.68 -4.30 -22.13
CA SER A 54 20.78 -5.65 -21.56
C SER A 54 19.77 -6.60 -22.20
N ASP A 55 20.10 -7.90 -22.21
CA ASP A 55 19.34 -9.00 -22.81
C ASP A 55 17.82 -8.82 -22.68
N SER A 56 17.14 -9.01 -23.82
CA SER A 56 15.71 -8.69 -23.93
C SER A 56 14.84 -9.46 -22.94
N GLU A 57 15.29 -10.64 -22.51
CA GLU A 57 14.60 -11.52 -21.59
C GLU A 57 14.69 -11.04 -20.13
N ILE A 58 15.88 -10.65 -19.67
CA ILE A 58 16.11 -10.05 -18.34
C ILE A 58 15.25 -8.79 -18.17
N VAL A 59 15.21 -7.93 -19.20
CA VAL A 59 14.41 -6.70 -19.18
C VAL A 59 12.90 -7.00 -19.18
N LYS A 60 12.45 -8.00 -19.92
CA LYS A 60 11.04 -8.41 -19.98
C LYS A 60 10.59 -8.96 -18.62
N GLU A 61 11.36 -9.86 -18.02
CA GLU A 61 11.05 -10.43 -16.72
C GLU A 61 11.04 -9.35 -15.63
N TYR A 62 12.05 -8.49 -15.59
CA TYR A 62 12.11 -7.37 -14.66
C TYR A 62 10.88 -6.45 -14.77
N LYS A 63 10.50 -6.06 -16.00
CA LYS A 63 9.29 -5.25 -16.23
C LYS A 63 8.02 -5.96 -15.79
N SER A 64 7.95 -7.28 -15.98
CA SER A 64 6.82 -8.10 -15.52
C SER A 64 6.70 -8.05 -13.99
N ILE A 65 7.82 -8.22 -13.27
CA ILE A 65 7.85 -8.17 -11.81
C ILE A 65 7.47 -6.78 -11.30
N VAL A 66 8.01 -5.71 -11.89
CA VAL A 66 7.65 -4.33 -11.49
C VAL A 66 6.14 -4.07 -11.68
N LYS A 67 5.53 -4.65 -12.72
CA LYS A 67 4.07 -4.57 -12.91
C LYS A 67 3.31 -5.40 -11.86
N SER A 68 3.83 -6.56 -11.47
CA SER A 68 3.18 -7.45 -10.51
C SER A 68 3.34 -7.03 -9.04
N ILE A 69 4.16 -6.02 -8.73
CA ILE A 69 4.28 -5.44 -7.38
C ILE A 69 2.89 -5.15 -6.82
N ARG A 70 2.65 -5.64 -5.61
CA ARG A 70 1.42 -5.37 -4.85
C ARG A 70 1.76 -4.48 -3.67
N CYS A 71 0.88 -3.53 -3.42
CA CYS A 71 0.95 -2.63 -2.28
C CYS A 71 -0.43 -2.62 -1.64
N ILE A 72 -0.46 -2.66 -0.31
CA ILE A 72 -1.68 -2.56 0.50
C ILE A 72 -1.36 -1.63 1.67
N ILE A 73 -2.15 -0.58 1.83
CA ILE A 73 -2.11 0.28 3.02
C ILE A 73 -3.49 0.21 3.67
N THR A 74 -3.51 -0.17 4.93
CA THR A 74 -4.72 -0.16 5.78
C THR A 74 -4.47 0.73 7.00
N SER A 75 -5.47 0.90 7.85
CA SER A 75 -5.27 1.57 9.15
C SER A 75 -4.22 0.86 10.01
N ASP A 76 -4.05 -0.45 9.84
CA ASP A 76 -3.34 -1.30 10.79
C ASP A 76 -1.97 -1.71 10.28
N TYR A 77 -1.78 -1.76 8.96
CA TYR A 77 -0.51 -2.14 8.37
C TYR A 77 -0.27 -1.52 6.98
N ILE A 78 1.00 -1.52 6.61
CA ILE A 78 1.47 -1.31 5.25
C ILE A 78 2.18 -2.59 4.81
N LEU A 79 1.87 -3.06 3.60
CA LEU A 79 2.44 -4.27 3.03
C LEU A 79 2.78 -4.03 1.56
N VAL A 80 4.04 -4.28 1.22
CA VAL A 80 4.53 -4.28 -0.16
C VAL A 80 5.08 -5.66 -0.46
N ILE A 81 4.57 -6.29 -1.52
CA ILE A 81 4.98 -7.62 -1.97
C ILE A 81 5.55 -7.50 -3.37
N ILE A 82 6.79 -7.94 -3.53
CA ILE A 82 7.48 -8.04 -4.81
C ILE A 82 7.82 -9.51 -5.01
N LEU A 83 7.35 -10.07 -6.12
CA LEU A 83 7.62 -11.47 -6.44
C LEU A 83 9.11 -11.66 -6.74
N GLN A 84 9.66 -12.80 -6.31
CA GLN A 84 10.99 -13.22 -6.73
C GLN A 84 11.06 -13.32 -8.24
N ALA A 85 12.23 -13.01 -8.79
CA ALA A 85 12.51 -13.38 -10.17
C ALA A 85 12.85 -14.86 -10.29
N LYS A 86 12.54 -15.46 -11.44
CA LYS A 86 13.03 -16.78 -11.81
C LYS A 86 14.50 -16.72 -12.22
N ASN A 87 14.89 -15.65 -12.89
CA ASN A 87 16.29 -15.40 -13.25
C ASN A 87 17.06 -14.74 -12.08
N SER A 88 18.19 -15.32 -11.70
CA SER A 88 19.05 -14.84 -10.60
C SER A 88 19.61 -13.43 -10.83
N ASP A 89 19.88 -13.05 -12.08
CA ASP A 89 20.40 -11.72 -12.42
C ASP A 89 19.33 -10.65 -12.22
N VAL A 90 18.09 -10.97 -12.58
CA VAL A 90 16.92 -10.11 -12.34
C VAL A 90 16.70 -9.95 -10.83
N ASP A 91 16.82 -11.03 -10.06
CA ASP A 91 16.69 -10.97 -8.60
C ASP A 91 17.79 -10.11 -7.97
N THR A 92 19.03 -10.24 -8.45
CA THR A 92 20.16 -9.41 -7.99
C THR A 92 19.90 -7.92 -8.24
N ILE A 93 19.33 -7.56 -9.40
CA ILE A 93 18.95 -6.17 -9.71
C ILE A 93 17.82 -5.69 -8.79
N LEU A 94 16.84 -6.55 -8.50
CA LEU A 94 15.75 -6.24 -7.56
C LEU A 94 16.31 -6.00 -6.15
N GLN A 95 17.16 -6.90 -5.66
CA GLN A 95 17.78 -6.81 -4.33
C GLN A 95 18.57 -5.51 -4.16
N LYS A 96 19.29 -5.04 -5.17
CA LYS A 96 19.99 -3.74 -5.12
C LYS A 96 19.05 -2.54 -4.97
N LYS A 97 17.79 -2.66 -5.40
CA LYS A 97 16.80 -1.58 -5.32
C LYS A 97 15.91 -1.65 -4.08
N LEU A 98 15.79 -2.81 -3.44
CA LEU A 98 14.97 -2.99 -2.24
C LEU A 98 15.35 -2.04 -1.09
N PRO A 99 16.64 -1.80 -0.77
CA PRO A 99 17.01 -0.87 0.30
C PRO A 99 16.47 0.54 0.06
N PHE A 100 16.57 1.05 -1.18
CA PHE A 100 16.05 2.37 -1.53
C PHE A 100 14.52 2.46 -1.36
N LEU A 101 13.80 1.40 -1.72
CA LEU A 101 12.37 1.32 -1.52
C LEU A 101 12.02 1.28 -0.03
N TYR A 102 12.72 0.46 0.74
CA TYR A 102 12.55 0.33 2.18
C TYR A 102 12.78 1.67 2.90
N ASP A 103 13.89 2.34 2.62
CA ASP A 103 14.23 3.66 3.18
C ASP A 103 13.18 4.71 2.81
N TYR A 104 12.70 4.69 1.57
CA TYR A 104 11.63 5.59 1.14
C TYR A 104 10.35 5.36 1.94
N LEU A 105 9.93 4.10 2.12
CA LEU A 105 8.73 3.75 2.87
C LEU A 105 8.85 4.17 4.33
N ILE A 106 9.98 3.87 4.99
CA ILE A 106 10.25 4.34 6.35
C ILE A 106 10.18 5.87 6.40
N ARG A 107 10.85 6.58 5.50
CA ARG A 107 10.87 8.05 5.55
C ARG A 107 9.47 8.65 5.48
N VAL A 108 8.60 8.11 4.63
CA VAL A 108 7.23 8.61 4.43
C VAL A 108 6.30 8.17 5.56
N TYR A 109 6.42 6.93 6.03
CA TYR A 109 5.41 6.29 6.88
C TYR A 109 5.86 6.01 8.33
N ARG A 110 7.12 6.29 8.71
CA ARG A 110 7.66 6.07 10.08
C ARG A 110 6.88 6.73 11.22
N LYS A 111 6.11 7.78 10.91
CA LYS A 111 5.27 8.45 11.92
C LYS A 111 4.07 7.59 12.33
N ILE A 112 3.59 6.73 11.43
CA ILE A 112 2.35 5.97 11.59
C ILE A 112 2.65 4.48 11.81
N TYR A 113 3.67 3.95 11.14
CA TYR A 113 4.00 2.52 11.18
C TYR A 113 5.43 2.27 11.69
N ILE A 114 5.63 1.10 12.30
CA ILE A 114 6.91 0.50 12.63
C ILE A 114 7.17 -0.57 11.58
N PHE A 115 8.30 -0.49 10.88
CA PHE A 115 8.66 -1.44 9.83
C PHE A 115 9.39 -2.64 10.43
N SER A 116 9.01 -3.83 9.99
CA SER A 116 9.71 -5.07 10.31
C SER A 116 11.04 -5.14 9.56
N PRO A 117 12.07 -5.82 10.11
CA PRO A 117 13.26 -6.15 9.35
C PRO A 117 12.90 -6.90 8.07
N THR A 118 13.71 -6.75 7.03
CA THR A 118 13.50 -7.45 5.77
C THR A 118 13.68 -8.97 6.00
N ASP A 119 12.60 -9.74 5.89
CA ASP A 119 12.65 -11.20 6.07
C ASP A 119 13.30 -11.86 4.85
N SER A 120 14.60 -12.19 4.97
CA SER A 120 15.39 -12.86 3.94
C SER A 120 15.03 -14.33 3.72
N THR A 121 14.12 -14.90 4.53
CA THR A 121 13.68 -16.30 4.45
C THR A 121 12.43 -16.48 3.57
N SER A 122 11.79 -15.38 3.17
CA SER A 122 10.59 -15.42 2.34
C SER A 122 10.95 -15.49 0.86
N LEU A 123 10.25 -16.36 0.12
CA LEU A 123 10.46 -16.52 -1.33
C LEU A 123 10.23 -15.20 -2.08
N ASN A 124 9.29 -14.38 -1.60
CA ASN A 124 9.02 -13.05 -2.14
C ASN A 124 9.72 -11.98 -1.33
N HIS A 125 10.09 -10.88 -1.96
CA HIS A 125 10.59 -9.71 -1.24
C HIS A 125 9.40 -8.97 -0.60
N ILE A 126 9.25 -9.14 0.71
CA ILE A 126 8.15 -8.57 1.50
C ILE A 126 8.69 -7.42 2.35
N ILE A 127 8.01 -6.26 2.27
CA ILE A 127 8.21 -5.15 3.19
C ILE A 127 6.91 -4.94 3.95
N GLN A 128 6.98 -5.09 5.27
CA GLN A 128 5.83 -4.94 6.15
C GLN A 128 6.10 -3.87 7.19
N GLY A 129 5.07 -3.09 7.50
CA GLY A 129 5.03 -2.24 8.67
C GLY A 129 3.69 -2.33 9.38
N THR A 130 3.73 -2.36 10.71
CA THR A 130 2.55 -2.43 11.58
C THR A 130 2.30 -1.06 12.21
N ARG A 131 1.04 -0.71 12.45
CA ARG A 131 0.69 0.58 13.04
C ARG A 131 1.32 0.71 14.43
N LYS A 132 1.80 1.91 14.75
CA LYS A 132 2.14 2.26 16.13
C LYS A 132 0.88 2.24 16.98
N HIS A 133 0.87 1.36 17.96
CA HIS A 133 -0.06 1.47 19.09
C HIS A 133 0.58 2.44 20.08
N ASN A 134 -0.01 3.63 20.22
CA ASN A 134 0.33 4.57 21.28
C ASN A 134 -0.25 4.09 22.60
#